data_AF-A0A1H4AHU5-F1
#
_entry.id   AF-A0A1H4AHU5-F1
#
_cell.length_a   1.000
_cell.length_b   1.000
_cell.length_c   1.000
_cell.angle_alpha   90.00
_cell.angle_beta   90.00
_cell.angle_gamma   90.00
#
_symmetry.space_group_name_H-M   'P 1'
#
loop_
_entity.id
_entity.type
_entity.pdbx_description
1 polymer ?
#
loop_
_entity_poly.entity_id
_entity_poly.type
_entity_poly.pdbx_seq_one_letter_code
_entity_poly.pdbx_strand_id
1 'polypeptide(L)' 'MSVTTLCQVCESATARYTCDACGAAVCPAHYDRESGLCAGCAGGLR' A
#
# COMPACT_ATOMS: atom_id res chain seq x y z
N MET A 1 14.31 3.72 -18.21
CA MET A 1 14.43 3.09 -16.88
C MET A 1 13.02 2.89 -16.35
N SER A 2 12.56 1.65 -16.18
CA SER A 2 11.21 1.35 -15.67
C SER A 2 11.32 1.03 -14.20
N VAL A 3 10.97 1.98 -13.33
CA VAL A 3 10.98 1.76 -11.89
C VAL A 3 9.70 1.02 -11.55
N THR A 4 9.77 -0.29 -11.34
CA THR A 4 8.64 -1.05 -10.84
C THR A 4 8.44 -0.66 -9.38
N THR A 5 7.34 0.03 -9.06
CA THR A 5 7.06 0.42 -7.68
C THR A 5 6.76 -0.83 -6.85
N LEU A 6 7.64 -1.12 -5.90
CA LEU A 6 7.42 -2.14 -4.89
C LEU A 6 6.51 -1.58 -3.78
N CYS A 7 5.82 -2.49 -3.10
CA CYS A 7 5.01 -2.17 -1.94
C CYS A 7 5.88 -1.49 -0.90
N GLN A 8 5.53 -0.27 -0.52
CA GLN A 8 6.27 0.53 0.46
C GLN A 8 6.12 -0.01 1.90
N VAL A 9 5.31 -1.06 2.11
CA VAL A 9 5.09 -1.70 3.43
C VAL A 9 6.00 -2.91 3.63
N CYS A 10 6.14 -3.78 2.63
CA CYS A 10 6.98 -4.98 2.73
C CYS A 10 8.19 -5.00 1.81
N GLU A 11 8.28 -4.06 0.88
CA GLU A 11 9.38 -3.88 -0.08
C GLU A 11 9.72 -5.13 -0.91
N SER A 12 8.82 -6.11 -0.93
CA SER A 12 9.08 -7.44 -1.51
C SER A 12 8.14 -7.77 -2.68
N ALA A 13 6.93 -7.19 -2.68
CA ALA A 13 5.92 -7.43 -3.70
C ALA A 13 5.66 -6.18 -4.53
N THR A 14 5.31 -6.33 -5.81
CA THR A 14 4.93 -5.19 -6.67
C THR A 14 3.66 -4.52 -6.15
N ALA A 15 3.70 -3.19 -6.03
CA ALA A 15 2.53 -2.41 -5.67
C ALA A 15 1.49 -2.45 -6.80
N ARG A 16 0.22 -2.58 -6.42
CA ARG A 16 -0.92 -2.58 -7.36
C ARG A 16 -2.00 -1.58 -6.98
N TYR A 17 -1.96 -1.10 -5.74
CA TYR A 17 -2.91 -0.15 -5.19
C TYR A 17 -2.16 1.01 -4.57
N THR A 18 -2.83 2.14 -4.44
CA THR A 18 -2.32 3.32 -3.75
C THR A 18 -3.25 3.63 -2.59
N CYS A 19 -2.70 3.87 -1.41
CA CYS A 19 -3.48 4.26 -0.23
C CYS A 19 -4.03 5.68 -0.41
N ASP A 20 -5.34 5.87 -0.26
CA ASP A 20 -5.97 7.19 -0.40
C ASP A 20 -5.64 8.15 0.76
N ALA A 21 -5.23 7.64 1.93
CA ALA A 21 -4.88 8.46 3.09
C ALA A 21 -3.45 9.00 3.06
N CYS A 22 -2.46 8.17 2.70
CA CYS A 22 -1.04 8.53 2.76
C CYS A 22 -0.34 8.54 1.40
N GLY A 23 -1.01 8.11 0.32
CA GLY A 23 -0.42 8.02 -1.02
C GLY A 23 0.55 6.86 -1.21
N ALA A 24 0.71 5.96 -0.23
CA ALA A 24 1.66 4.86 -0.32
C ALA A 24 1.22 3.81 -1.35
N ALA A 25 2.16 3.40 -2.20
CA ALA A 25 1.96 2.30 -3.15
C ALA A 25 2.08 0.95 -2.41
N VAL A 26 1.03 0.13 -2.44
CA VAL A 26 0.90 -1.10 -1.68
C VAL A 26 0.48 -2.30 -2.53
N CYS A 27 0.94 -3.48 -2.11
CA CYS A 27 0.52 -4.73 -2.72
C CYS A 27 -0.88 -5.14 -2.20
N PRO A 28 -1.57 -6.06 -2.88
CA PRO A 28 -2.90 -6.55 -2.47
C PRO A 28 -2.96 -7.10 -1.04
N ALA A 29 -1.83 -7.60 -0.51
CA ALA A 29 -1.77 -8.14 0.84
C ALA A 29 -1.76 -7.05 1.94
N HIS A 30 -1.27 -5.85 1.61
CA HIS A 30 -1.21 -4.70 2.54
C HIS A 30 -2.20 -3.60 2.16
N TYR A 31 -3.11 -3.86 1.22
CA TYR A 31 -4.19 -2.97 0.84
C TYR A 31 -5.50 -3.50 1.42
N ASP A 32 -6.10 -2.72 2.30
CA ASP A 32 -7.41 -2.95 2.85
C ASP A 32 -8.46 -2.45 1.85
N ARG A 33 -9.19 -3.39 1.24
CA ARG A 33 -10.20 -3.08 0.22
C ARG A 33 -11.49 -2.50 0.78
N GLU A 34 -11.77 -2.71 2.07
CA GLU A 34 -13.01 -2.22 2.69
C GLU A 34 -12.91 -0.73 2.99
N SER A 35 -11.75 -0.28 3.46
CA SER A 35 -11.46 1.14 3.73
C SER A 35 -10.80 1.86 2.56
N GLY A 36 -10.23 1.13 1.60
CA GLY A 36 -9.46 1.70 0.50
C GLY A 36 -8.05 2.18 0.91
N LEU A 37 -7.55 1.71 2.06
CA LEU A 37 -6.34 2.22 2.70
C LEU A 37 -5.26 1.14 2.80
N CYS A 38 -4.02 1.52 3.11
CA CYS A 38 -3.00 0.53 3.48
C CYS A 38 -3.23 -0.01 4.89
N ALA A 39 -2.69 -1.19 5.19
CA ALA A 39 -2.81 -1.84 6.49
C ALA A 39 -2.39 -0.96 7.68
N GLY A 40 -1.43 -0.04 7.49
CA GLY A 40 -1.03 0.92 8.52
C GLY A 40 -2.12 1.95 8.84
N CYS A 41 -2.65 2.60 7.80
CA CYS A 41 -3.74 3.58 7.95
C CYS A 41 -5.05 2.93 8.40
N ALA A 42 -5.36 1.73 7.88
CA ALA A 42 -6.54 0.96 8.28
C ALA A 42 -6.46 0.48 9.73
N GLY A 43 -5.25 0.13 10.21
CA GLY A 43 -5.00 -0.28 11.60
C GLY A 43 -4.99 0.89 12.60
N GLY A 44 -5.16 2.14 12.16
CA GLY A 44 -5.19 3.30 13.04
C GLY A 44 -3.84 3.69 13.64
N LEU A 45 -2.73 3.23 13.06
CA LEU A 45 -1.39 3.70 13.45
C LEU A 45 -1.23 5.14 12.93
N ARG A 46 -1.52 6.11 13.80
CA ARG A 46 -1.39 7.54 13.55
C ARG A 46 0.03 8.02 13.86
#